data_AF-A0A9J6DTI5-F1
#
_entry.id   AF-A0A9J6DTI5-F1
#
_cell.length_a   1.000
_cell.length_b   1.000
_cell.length_c   1.000
_cell.angle_alpha   90.00
_cell.angle_beta   90.00
_cell.angle_gamma   90.00
#
_symmetry.space_group_name_H-M   'P 1'
#
loop_
_entity.id
_entity.type
_entity.pdbx_description
1 polymer ?
#
loop_
_entity_poly.entity_id
_entity_poly.type
_entity_poly.pdbx_seq_one_letter_code
_entity_poly.pdbx_strand_id
1 'polypeptide(L)'
;MDVRTGRGFPPLIIIHSVDMVVTIYEKGDRVKYLTLCLEDEDYDTALAAAGALAMLTSVSTDACRKVVEVKDWEDIFGGLAAHQDEGLQHRGICILHNLVHSTREVAEKLVDTKVLEVLLAVSQIEGTASSEKVKKLAQETLKKAEEWKLIEKSEQPSEGDDVE
;
A
#
# COMPACT_ATOMS: atom_id res chain seq x y z
N MET A 1 37.46 17.71 30.26
CA MET A 1 37.73 16.40 30.89
C MET A 1 36.70 16.18 31.97
N ASP A 2 35.68 15.37 31.67
CA ASP A 2 34.86 14.70 32.66
C ASP A 2 34.90 13.21 32.29
N VAL A 3 35.31 12.37 33.24
CA VAL A 3 35.91 11.04 33.03
C VAL A 3 34.93 9.92 33.48
N ARG A 4 33.61 10.19 33.55
CA ARG A 4 32.68 9.26 34.23
C ARG A 4 31.57 8.61 33.42
N THR A 5 31.45 8.84 32.12
CA THR A 5 30.56 8.03 31.27
C THR A 5 31.16 7.89 29.87
N GLY A 6 31.90 6.80 29.65
CA GLY A 6 32.49 6.43 28.36
C GLY A 6 31.46 6.02 27.30
N ARG A 7 30.48 6.89 27.02
CA ARG A 7 29.66 6.82 25.81
C ARG A 7 29.97 8.07 24.99
N GLY A 8 30.98 7.97 24.14
CA GLY A 8 31.09 8.86 23.01
C GLY A 8 29.81 8.72 22.19
N PHE A 9 29.04 9.79 22.08
CA PHE A 9 28.01 9.86 21.04
C PHE A 9 28.76 9.79 19.70
N PRO A 10 28.55 8.74 18.88
CA PRO A 10 29.10 8.76 17.53
C PRO A 10 28.45 9.93 16.76
N PRO A 11 29.17 10.54 15.82
CA PRO A 11 28.62 11.60 15.00
C PRO A 11 27.38 11.09 14.27
N LEU A 12 26.36 11.94 14.24
CA LEU A 12 24.99 11.71 13.79
C LEU A 12 24.93 11.40 12.28
N ILE A 13 25.41 10.23 11.86
CA ILE A 13 25.03 9.63 10.57
C ILE A 13 23.92 8.64 10.91
N ILE A 14 22.68 9.04 10.63
CA ILE A 14 21.51 8.18 10.75
C ILE A 14 21.62 7.09 9.67
N ILE A 15 22.41 6.05 9.94
CA ILE A 15 22.30 4.77 9.26
C ILE A 15 21.48 3.90 10.21
N HIS A 16 20.18 4.17 10.34
CA HIS A 16 19.31 3.15 10.92
C HIS A 16 19.27 2.00 9.92
N SER A 17 19.77 0.83 10.32
CA SER A 17 19.53 -0.41 9.57
C SER A 17 18.02 -0.54 9.34
N VAL A 18 17.62 -1.04 8.16
CA VAL A 18 16.20 -1.20 7.78
C VAL A 18 15.41 -1.89 8.90
N ASP A 19 15.98 -2.93 9.51
CA ASP A 19 15.37 -3.69 10.61
C ASP A 19 15.06 -2.83 11.85
N MET A 20 15.94 -1.86 12.16
CA MET A 20 15.72 -0.95 13.28
C MET A 20 14.55 -0.01 13.01
N VAL A 21 14.44 0.50 11.78
CA VAL A 21 13.32 1.37 11.38
C VAL A 21 12.01 0.60 11.47
N VAL A 22 11.96 -0.61 10.90
CA VAL A 22 10.78 -1.48 10.96
C VAL A 22 10.36 -1.71 12.42
N THR A 23 11.30 -2.10 13.29
CA THR A 23 11.02 -2.34 14.71
C THR A 23 10.41 -1.11 15.42
N ILE A 24 10.87 0.10 15.08
CA ILE A 24 10.35 1.34 15.68
C ILE A 24 8.89 1.55 15.27
N TYR A 25 8.56 1.36 13.99
CA TYR A 25 7.21 1.55 13.46
C TYR A 25 6.23 0.46 13.89
N GLU A 26 6.68 -0.79 13.96
CA GLU A 26 5.89 -1.90 14.50
C GLU A 26 5.56 -1.72 15.98
N LYS A 27 6.30 -0.90 16.72
CA LYS A 27 5.99 -0.65 18.14
C LYS A 27 4.82 0.33 18.30
N GLY A 28 3.76 -0.13 18.97
CA GLY A 28 2.57 0.67 19.27
C GLY A 28 1.72 0.94 18.04
N ASP A 29 1.13 2.14 17.97
CA ASP A 29 0.16 2.53 16.93
C ASP A 29 0.76 3.40 15.82
N ARG A 30 2.09 3.43 15.65
CA ARG A 30 2.74 4.31 14.65
C ARG A 30 2.30 4.00 13.22
N VAL A 31 2.16 2.72 12.85
CA VAL A 31 1.63 2.33 11.53
C VAL A 31 0.19 2.80 11.36
N LYS A 32 -0.64 2.70 12.39
CA LYS A 32 -2.03 3.16 12.36
C LYS A 32 -2.11 4.67 12.20
N TYR A 33 -1.31 5.41 12.96
CA TYR A 33 -1.19 6.86 12.82
C TYR A 33 -0.73 7.26 11.41
N LEU A 34 0.28 6.59 10.86
CA LEU A 34 0.76 6.83 9.50
C LEU A 34 -0.32 6.56 8.44
N THR A 35 -1.18 5.56 8.69
CA THR A 35 -2.33 5.25 7.81
C THR A 35 -3.37 6.37 7.85
N LEU A 36 -3.63 6.97 9.02
CA LEU A 36 -4.53 8.12 9.13
C LEU A 36 -3.97 9.37 8.42
N CYS A 37 -2.66 9.57 8.44
CA CYS A 37 -2.00 10.68 7.74
C CYS A 37 -2.11 10.60 6.20
N LEU A 38 -2.64 9.51 5.63
CA LEU A 38 -2.88 9.42 4.19
C LEU A 38 -4.01 10.35 3.72
N GLU A 39 -4.92 10.73 4.62
CA GLU A 39 -6.02 11.67 4.37
C GLU A 39 -5.71 13.09 4.89
N ASP A 40 -4.44 13.39 5.16
CA ASP A 40 -4.05 14.74 5.60
C ASP A 40 -4.35 15.78 4.51
N GLU A 41 -4.83 16.95 4.90
CA GLU A 41 -5.12 18.06 3.98
C GLU A 41 -3.83 18.62 3.34
N ASP A 42 -2.70 18.47 4.03
CA ASP A 42 -1.39 18.83 3.50
C ASP A 42 -0.85 17.73 2.58
N TYR A 43 -0.76 18.06 1.29
CA TYR A 43 -0.31 17.13 0.25
C TYR A 43 1.07 16.51 0.54
N ASP A 44 2.02 17.32 1.01
CA ASP A 44 3.38 16.84 1.28
C ASP A 44 3.39 15.82 2.43
N THR A 45 2.56 16.05 3.45
CA THR A 45 2.34 15.14 4.56
C THR A 45 1.71 13.83 4.10
N ALA A 46 0.62 13.88 3.34
CA ALA A 46 -0.04 12.69 2.79
C ALA A 46 0.90 11.88 1.88
N LEU A 47 1.66 12.56 1.01
CA LEU A 47 2.60 11.92 0.10
C LEU A 47 3.77 11.26 0.85
N ALA A 48 4.29 11.93 1.88
CA ALA A 48 5.33 11.38 2.75
C ALA A 48 4.83 10.16 3.53
N ALA A 49 3.61 10.22 4.07
CA ALA A 49 2.97 9.12 4.76
C ALA A 49 2.77 7.91 3.84
N ALA A 50 2.26 8.14 2.63
CA ALA A 50 2.07 7.10 1.62
C ALA A 50 3.41 6.46 1.20
N GLY A 51 4.46 7.26 1.04
CA GLY A 51 5.80 6.77 0.73
C GLY A 51 6.39 5.90 1.85
N ALA A 52 6.29 6.37 3.09
CA ALA A 52 6.76 5.63 4.25
C ALA A 52 5.97 4.32 4.44
N LEU A 53 4.65 4.34 4.26
CA LEU A 53 3.81 3.17 4.43
C LEU A 53 4.02 2.14 3.31
N ALA A 54 4.22 2.57 2.06
CA ALA A 54 4.59 1.68 0.96
C ALA A 54 5.90 0.94 1.23
N MET A 55 6.91 1.65 1.77
CA MET A 55 8.17 1.03 2.15
C MET A 55 8.00 0.05 3.31
N LEU A 56 7.30 0.43 4.39
CA LEU A 56 7.09 -0.44 5.55
C LEU A 56 6.32 -1.72 5.20
N THR A 57 5.24 -1.59 4.45
CA THR A 57 4.40 -2.75 4.05
C THR A 57 5.11 -3.71 3.11
N SER A 58 6.10 -3.24 2.34
CA SER A 58 6.90 -4.13 1.48
C SER A 58 7.82 -5.10 2.23
N VAL A 59 8.12 -4.82 3.50
CA VAL A 59 9.07 -5.61 4.30
C VAL A 59 8.49 -6.17 5.60
N SER A 60 7.36 -5.65 6.08
CA SER A 60 6.75 -6.06 7.35
C SER A 60 5.30 -6.51 7.19
N THR A 61 5.06 -7.79 7.46
CA THR A 61 3.70 -8.34 7.54
C THR A 61 2.93 -7.82 8.76
N ASP A 62 3.62 -7.40 9.82
CA ASP A 62 2.99 -6.78 10.99
C ASP A 62 2.46 -5.39 10.67
N ALA A 63 3.23 -4.60 9.92
CA ALA A 63 2.76 -3.34 9.38
C ALA A 63 1.51 -3.55 8.51
N CYS A 64 1.52 -4.54 7.61
CA CYS A 64 0.34 -4.86 6.79
C CYS A 64 -0.90 -5.19 7.64
N ARG A 65 -0.76 -6.00 8.71
CA ARG A 65 -1.87 -6.28 9.63
C ARG A 65 -2.39 -5.03 10.33
N LYS A 66 -1.50 -4.14 10.76
CA LYS A 66 -1.87 -2.90 11.45
C LYS A 66 -2.59 -1.90 10.57
N VAL A 67 -2.27 -1.86 9.27
CA VAL A 67 -2.99 -1.02 8.30
C VAL A 67 -4.48 -1.39 8.28
N VAL A 68 -4.78 -2.69 8.13
CA VAL A 68 -6.15 -3.22 8.08
C VAL A 68 -6.83 -3.37 9.46
N GLU A 69 -6.21 -2.83 10.52
CA GLU A 69 -6.83 -2.64 11.84
C GLU A 69 -7.35 -1.21 12.04
N VAL A 70 -6.99 -0.28 11.16
CA VAL A 70 -7.52 1.08 11.20
C VAL A 70 -8.99 1.04 10.78
N LYS A 71 -9.87 1.69 11.56
CA LYS A 71 -11.32 1.56 11.42
C LYS A 71 -11.82 1.85 9.99
N ASP A 72 -11.33 2.92 9.39
CA ASP A 72 -11.81 3.43 8.11
C ASP A 72 -10.77 3.25 6.98
N TRP A 73 -9.93 2.20 7.09
CA TRP A 73 -8.85 1.93 6.14
C TRP A 73 -9.35 1.77 4.69
N GLU A 74 -10.52 1.15 4.48
CA GLU A 74 -11.10 0.93 3.15
C GLU A 74 -11.45 2.25 2.45
N ASP A 75 -11.89 3.25 3.22
CA ASP A 75 -12.23 4.58 2.73
C ASP A 75 -10.96 5.32 2.31
N ILE A 76 -9.95 5.30 3.19
CA ILE A 76 -8.62 5.88 2.97
C ILE A 76 -8.02 5.32 1.66
N PHE A 77 -7.94 3.99 1.54
CA PHE A 77 -7.29 3.38 0.38
C PHE A 77 -8.15 3.42 -0.88
N GLY A 78 -9.48 3.39 -0.76
CA GLY A 78 -10.38 3.63 -1.88
C GLY A 78 -10.18 5.04 -2.47
N GLY A 79 -10.07 6.05 -1.59
CA GLY A 79 -9.77 7.42 -1.98
C GLY A 79 -8.39 7.56 -2.64
N LEU A 80 -7.35 6.97 -2.04
CA LEU A 80 -6.01 6.98 -2.62
C LEU A 80 -5.96 6.30 -3.99
N ALA A 81 -6.55 5.11 -4.13
CA ALA A 81 -6.53 4.35 -5.38
C ALA A 81 -7.30 5.05 -6.52
N ALA A 82 -8.31 5.87 -6.19
CA ALA A 82 -9.06 6.68 -7.15
C ALA A 82 -8.55 8.14 -7.26
N HIS A 83 -7.40 8.47 -6.64
CA HIS A 83 -6.92 9.83 -6.55
C HIS A 83 -6.45 10.39 -7.90
N GLN A 84 -6.69 11.68 -8.15
CA GLN A 84 -6.31 12.34 -9.42
C GLN A 84 -4.81 12.62 -9.53
N ASP A 85 -4.15 12.85 -8.40
CA ASP A 85 -2.68 12.92 -8.34
C ASP A 85 -2.07 11.53 -8.51
N GLU A 86 -1.28 11.34 -9.57
CA GLU A 86 -0.63 10.06 -9.88
C GLU A 86 0.34 9.63 -8.76
N GLY A 87 0.98 10.58 -8.08
CA GLY A 87 1.93 10.30 -7.00
C GLY A 87 1.29 9.62 -5.80
N LEU A 88 0.11 10.10 -5.40
CA LEU A 88 -0.73 9.50 -4.37
C LEU A 88 -1.39 8.21 -4.86
N GLN A 89 -1.94 8.21 -6.08
CA GLN A 89 -2.58 7.02 -6.65
C GLN A 89 -1.62 5.83 -6.71
N HIS A 90 -0.44 6.04 -7.27
CA HIS A 90 0.56 4.98 -7.40
C HIS A 90 0.96 4.41 -6.03
N ARG A 91 1.19 5.26 -5.03
CA ARG A 91 1.56 4.80 -3.68
C ARG A 91 0.40 4.06 -2.99
N GLY A 92 -0.84 4.52 -3.17
CA GLY A 92 -2.02 3.79 -2.71
C GLY A 92 -2.07 2.38 -3.26
N ILE A 93 -1.91 2.24 -4.58
CA ILE A 93 -1.90 0.94 -5.27
C ILE A 93 -0.69 0.09 -4.85
N CYS A 94 0.49 0.68 -4.64
CA CYS A 94 1.64 -0.03 -4.06
C CYS A 94 1.36 -0.61 -2.68
N ILE A 95 0.71 0.16 -1.80
CA ILE A 95 0.37 -0.33 -0.46
C ILE A 95 -0.63 -1.47 -0.57
N LEU A 96 -1.70 -1.32 -1.36
CA LEU A 96 -2.67 -2.38 -1.60
C LEU A 96 -2.03 -3.66 -2.16
N HIS A 97 -1.11 -3.50 -3.12
CA HIS A 97 -0.31 -4.60 -3.65
C HIS A 97 0.45 -5.34 -2.55
N ASN A 98 1.15 -4.60 -1.68
CA ASN A 98 1.90 -5.17 -0.56
C ASN A 98 0.98 -5.86 0.45
N LEU A 99 -0.21 -5.31 0.74
CA LEU A 99 -1.19 -5.91 1.65
C LEU A 99 -1.62 -7.29 1.13
N VAL A 100 -2.02 -7.40 -0.14
CA VAL A 100 -2.44 -8.67 -0.75
C VAL A 100 -1.29 -9.69 -0.84
N HIS A 101 -0.06 -9.22 -1.07
CA HIS A 101 1.12 -10.08 -1.12
C HIS A 101 1.66 -10.48 0.26
N SER A 102 1.22 -9.83 1.34
CA SER A 102 1.77 -10.06 2.67
C SER A 102 1.36 -11.40 3.27
N THR A 103 0.05 -11.60 3.44
CA THR A 103 -0.55 -12.76 4.10
C THR A 103 -1.97 -12.95 3.57
N ARG A 104 -2.47 -14.19 3.59
CA ARG A 104 -3.82 -14.50 3.13
C ARG A 104 -4.87 -13.78 3.98
N GLU A 105 -4.65 -13.70 5.29
CA GLU A 105 -5.57 -13.08 6.25
C GLU A 105 -5.75 -11.57 5.97
N VAL A 106 -4.68 -10.89 5.56
CA VAL A 106 -4.75 -9.48 5.15
C VAL A 106 -5.43 -9.35 3.78
N ALA A 107 -5.15 -10.26 2.85
CA ALA A 107 -5.79 -10.26 1.54
C ALA A 107 -7.31 -10.50 1.62
N GLU A 108 -7.77 -11.39 2.50
CA GLU A 108 -9.19 -11.66 2.76
C GLU A 108 -9.94 -10.40 3.18
N LYS A 109 -9.34 -9.57 4.04
CA LYS A 109 -9.93 -8.30 4.44
C LYS A 109 -10.15 -7.33 3.28
N LEU A 110 -9.43 -7.45 2.17
CA LEU A 110 -9.57 -6.54 1.04
C LEU A 110 -10.69 -6.95 0.09
N VAL A 111 -10.91 -8.25 -0.07
CA VAL A 111 -11.81 -8.79 -1.09
C VAL A 111 -13.29 -8.48 -0.80
N ASP A 112 -13.65 -8.35 0.47
CA ASP A 112 -15.03 -8.03 0.89
C ASP A 112 -15.31 -6.52 0.94
N THR A 113 -14.49 -5.69 0.26
CA THR A 113 -14.51 -4.23 0.41
C THR A 113 -14.60 -3.52 -0.93
N LYS A 114 -15.03 -2.25 -0.89
CA LYS A 114 -15.02 -1.36 -2.06
C LYS A 114 -13.64 -1.15 -2.69
N VAL A 115 -12.56 -1.45 -1.97
CA VAL A 115 -11.19 -1.34 -2.48
C VAL A 115 -10.96 -2.30 -3.64
N LEU A 116 -11.58 -3.49 -3.63
CA LEU A 116 -11.49 -4.43 -4.74
C LEU A 116 -12.14 -3.88 -6.01
N GLU A 117 -13.30 -3.23 -5.89
CA GLU A 117 -14.00 -2.60 -7.02
C GLU A 117 -13.15 -1.47 -7.63
N VAL A 118 -12.50 -0.66 -6.79
CA VAL A 118 -11.59 0.39 -7.26
C VAL A 118 -10.38 -0.21 -7.96
N LEU A 119 -9.79 -1.30 -7.44
CA LEU A 119 -8.68 -1.99 -8.11
C LEU A 119 -9.09 -2.55 -9.47
N LEU A 120 -10.28 -3.15 -9.58
CA LEU A 120 -10.83 -3.63 -10.84
C LEU A 120 -11.00 -2.47 -11.83
N ALA A 121 -11.61 -1.36 -11.41
CA ALA A 121 -11.76 -0.17 -12.24
C ALA A 121 -10.40 0.36 -12.72
N VAL A 122 -9.45 0.59 -11.80
CA VAL A 122 -8.10 1.08 -12.13
C VAL A 122 -7.37 0.15 -13.11
N SER A 123 -7.56 -1.16 -12.99
CA SER A 123 -6.93 -2.15 -13.89
C SER A 123 -7.47 -2.14 -15.33
N GLN A 124 -8.66 -1.56 -15.55
CA GLN A 124 -9.39 -1.55 -16.81
C GLN A 124 -9.54 -0.15 -17.42
N ILE A 125 -9.23 0.91 -16.67
CA ILE A 125 -9.31 2.28 -17.18
C ILE A 125 -8.44 2.43 -18.44
N GLU A 126 -9.07 2.87 -19.52
CA GLU A 126 -8.38 3.22 -20.76
C GLU A 126 -7.94 4.69 -20.76
N GLY A 127 -6.96 5.04 -21.60
CA GLY A 127 -6.45 6.41 -21.71
C GLY A 127 -5.54 6.86 -20.56
N THR A 128 -5.46 8.18 -20.36
CA THR A 128 -4.46 8.85 -19.49
C THR A 128 -4.89 9.01 -18.03
N ALA A 129 -6.06 8.49 -17.64
CA ALA A 129 -6.60 8.67 -16.28
C ALA A 129 -5.80 7.90 -15.21
N SER A 130 -5.05 6.86 -15.60
CA SER A 130 -4.03 6.21 -14.78
C SER A 130 -2.85 5.82 -15.64
N SER A 131 -1.65 5.86 -15.08
CA SER A 131 -0.46 5.45 -15.82
C SER A 131 -0.38 3.94 -15.99
N GLU A 132 0.29 3.50 -17.05
CA GLU A 132 0.47 2.07 -17.36
C GLU A 132 1.10 1.28 -16.19
N LYS A 133 1.96 1.94 -15.41
CA LYS A 133 2.57 1.35 -14.21
C LYS A 133 1.53 1.04 -13.14
N VAL A 134 0.63 1.99 -12.87
CA VAL A 134 -0.46 1.82 -11.91
C VAL A 134 -1.39 0.69 -12.33
N LYS A 135 -1.75 0.64 -13.63
CA LYS A 135 -2.60 -0.43 -14.18
C LYS A 135 -1.98 -1.81 -14.01
N LYS A 136 -0.71 -1.96 -14.40
CA LYS A 136 0.03 -3.22 -14.24
C LYS A 136 0.09 -3.66 -12.78
N LEU A 137 0.37 -2.73 -11.87
CA LEU A 137 0.44 -3.04 -10.44
C LEU A 137 -0.93 -3.47 -9.88
N ALA A 138 -2.01 -2.83 -10.32
CA ALA A 138 -3.37 -3.24 -9.98
C ALA A 138 -3.70 -4.64 -10.52
N GLN A 139 -3.34 -4.93 -11.78
CA GLN A 139 -3.53 -6.25 -12.40
C GLN A 139 -2.73 -7.34 -11.67
N GLU A 140 -1.48 -7.08 -11.28
CA GLU A 140 -0.67 -8.00 -10.48
C GLU A 140 -1.28 -8.24 -9.10
N THR A 141 -1.86 -7.20 -8.50
CA THR A 141 -2.57 -7.29 -7.21
C THR A 141 -3.80 -8.18 -7.32
N LEU A 142 -4.63 -7.99 -8.35
CA LEU A 142 -5.81 -8.81 -8.62
C LEU A 142 -5.43 -10.27 -8.89
N LYS A 143 -4.42 -10.50 -9.73
CA LYS A 143 -3.87 -11.84 -9.99
C LYS A 143 -3.44 -12.53 -8.70
N LYS A 144 -2.85 -11.80 -7.75
CA LYS A 144 -2.48 -12.38 -6.46
C LYS A 144 -3.70 -12.77 -5.63
N ALA A 145 -4.77 -11.98 -5.65
CA ALA A 145 -6.04 -12.33 -5.01
C ALA A 145 -6.70 -13.57 -5.65
N GLU A 146 -6.57 -13.75 -6.98
CA GLU A 146 -6.99 -14.97 -7.68
C GLU A 146 -6.15 -16.19 -7.24
N GLU A 147 -4.83 -16.04 -7.10
CA GLU A 147 -3.95 -17.11 -6.58
C GLU A 147 -4.34 -17.53 -5.16
N TRP A 148 -4.77 -16.57 -4.34
CA TRP A 148 -5.37 -16.85 -3.04
C TRP A 148 -6.78 -17.46 -3.14
N LYS A 149 -7.38 -17.59 -4.32
CA LYS A 149 -8.77 -18.04 -4.53
C LYS A 149 -9.78 -17.19 -3.75
N LEU A 150 -9.50 -15.89 -3.63
CA LEU A 150 -10.39 -14.94 -2.98
C LEU A 150 -11.35 -14.32 -3.98
N ILE A 151 -10.92 -14.18 -5.23
CA ILE A 151 -11.75 -13.70 -6.34
C ILE A 151 -11.76 -14.74 -7.46
N GLU A 152 -12.87 -14.78 -8.20
CA GLU A 152 -12.97 -15.56 -9.43
C GLU A 152 -12.35 -14.79 -10.58
N LYS A 153 -11.77 -15.52 -11.54
CA LYS A 153 -11.23 -14.93 -12.75
C LYS A 153 -12.39 -14.31 -13.54
N SER A 154 -12.43 -12.99 -13.67
CA SER A 154 -13.36 -12.36 -14.60
C SER A 154 -13.02 -12.82 -16.01
N GLU A 155 -13.93 -13.53 -16.67
CA GLU A 155 -13.84 -13.83 -18.09
C GLU A 155 -13.73 -12.49 -18.83
N GLN A 156 -12.56 -12.21 -19.40
CA GLN A 156 -12.49 -11.16 -20.42
C GLN A 156 -13.44 -11.58 -21.54
N PRO A 157 -14.29 -10.67 -22.08
CA PRO A 157 -14.95 -10.96 -23.34
C PRO A 157 -13.82 -11.22 -24.33
N SER A 158 -13.67 -12.48 -24.76
CA SER A 158 -12.89 -12.79 -25.93
C SER A 158 -13.44 -11.90 -27.04
N GLU A 159 -12.62 -11.00 -27.55
CA GLU A 159 -12.81 -10.46 -28.89
C GLU A 159 -12.86 -11.70 -29.81
N GLY A 160 -14.08 -12.15 -30.05
CA GLY A 160 -14.36 -13.11 -31.09
C GLY A 160 -14.07 -12.41 -32.39
N ASP A 161 -12.99 -12.84 -33.02
CA ASP A 161 -12.79 -12.71 -34.46
C ASP A 161 -14.06 -13.23 -35.18
N ASP A 162 -15.01 -12.34 -35.45
CA ASP A 162 -16.00 -12.58 -36.49
C ASP A 162 -15.48 -11.95 -37.78
N VAL A 163 -14.76 -12.80 -38.51
CA VAL A 163 -14.50 -12.70 -39.94
C VAL A 163 -15.81 -12.94 -40.69
N GLU A 164 -16.34 -11.90 -41.37
CA GLU A 164 -16.79 -11.98 -42.78
C GLU A 164 -16.93 -10.59 -43.42
#